data_AF-A0A0E0FAL7-F1
#
_entry.id   AF-A0A0E0FAL7-F1
#
_cell.length_a   1.000
_cell.length_b   1.000
_cell.length_c   1.000
_cell.angle_alpha   90.00
_cell.angle_beta   90.00
_cell.angle_gamma   90.00
#
_symmetry.space_group_name_H-M   'P 1'
#
loop_
_entity.id
_entity.type
_entity.pdbx_description
1 polymer ?
#
loop_
_entity_poly.entity_id
_entity_poly.type
_entity_poly.pdbx_seq_one_letter_code
_entity_poly.pdbx_strand_id
1 'polypeptide(L)'
;MGGGIEFVKCTREPMGTRSSGSSSIAQRRRCPCCHVKNIVELTATTYANRGRIFFTCPNHEKDGSGCNFWYWEDGYVKYLERKGYIAEKELTDVKQMSVRKKAVNNKDGEEDEVKKIMLSIVSIGLEIVQILKGMLVGFILVVLALVCLVLAVWLK
;
A
#
# COMPACT_ATOMS: atom_id res chain seq x y z
N MET A 1 13.71 -18.20 3.51
CA MET A 1 14.17 -17.27 2.45
C MET A 1 14.03 -15.85 2.99
N GLY A 2 15.00 -15.41 3.78
CA GLY A 2 14.99 -14.09 4.40
C GLY A 2 15.62 -13.07 3.45
N GLY A 3 14.78 -12.31 2.75
CA GLY A 3 15.24 -11.17 1.97
C GLY A 3 15.71 -10.08 2.92
N GLY A 4 17.02 -10.06 3.19
CA GLY A 4 17.66 -8.98 3.94
C GLY A 4 17.35 -7.66 3.26
N ILE A 5 16.75 -6.75 4.01
CA ILE A 5 16.65 -5.33 3.70
C ILE A 5 18.06 -4.79 3.42
N GLU A 6 18.44 -4.79 2.15
CA GLU A 6 19.72 -4.28 1.71
C GLU A 6 19.71 -2.77 1.91
N PHE A 7 20.39 -2.34 2.97
CA PHE A 7 20.68 -0.95 3.23
C PHE A 7 21.54 -0.44 2.07
N VAL A 8 20.93 0.23 1.08
CA VAL A 8 21.69 0.95 0.06
C VAL A 8 22.39 2.11 0.76
N LYS A 9 23.61 1.80 1.23
CA LYS A 9 24.46 2.68 2.01
C LYS A 9 24.99 3.75 1.08
N CYS A 10 24.86 4.99 1.50
CA CYS A 10 25.51 6.11 0.84
C CYS A 10 27.01 5.80 0.67
N THR A 11 27.51 5.65 -0.56
CA THR A 11 28.91 5.26 -0.83
C THR A 11 29.91 6.39 -0.54
N ARG A 12 29.42 7.56 -0.10
CA ARG A 12 30.22 8.70 0.33
C ARG A 12 29.75 9.13 1.71
N GLU A 13 30.27 8.50 2.76
CA GLU A 13 30.21 9.09 4.10
C GLU A 13 31.31 10.16 4.18
N PRO A 14 31.00 11.46 4.35
CA PRO A 14 32.02 12.42 4.73
C PRO A 14 32.42 12.12 6.18
N MET A 15 33.74 12.06 6.42
CA MET A 15 34.34 12.08 7.75
C MET A 15 33.65 13.15 8.61
N GLY A 16 33.14 12.72 9.76
CA GLY A 16 32.46 13.58 10.71
C GLY A 16 33.40 14.65 11.24
N THR A 17 33.27 15.88 10.72
CA THR A 17 33.70 17.07 11.44
C THR A 17 32.58 17.46 12.38
N ARG A 18 32.85 17.41 13.69
CA ARG A 18 32.01 18.05 14.70
C ARG A 18 32.07 19.56 14.47
N SER A 19 31.13 20.08 13.70
CA SER A 19 30.94 21.51 13.54
C SER A 19 29.73 21.94 14.37
N SER A 20 30.01 22.60 15.49
CA SER A 20 29.06 23.41 16.23
C SER A 20 28.51 24.49 15.31
N GLY A 21 27.19 24.58 15.16
CA GLY A 21 26.54 25.75 14.56
C GLY A 21 25.39 25.45 13.60
N SER A 22 24.26 26.12 13.88
CA SER A 22 23.14 26.39 12.98
C SER A 22 22.12 25.27 12.78
N SER A 23 21.36 24.99 13.83
CA SER A 23 20.10 24.24 13.82
C SER A 23 19.02 24.96 13.01
N SER A 24 19.15 25.01 11.69
CA SER A 24 18.05 25.39 10.81
C SER A 24 17.36 24.14 10.28
N ILE A 25 16.03 24.11 10.34
CA ILE A 25 15.19 23.04 9.77
C ILE A 25 15.53 22.81 8.28
N ALA A 26 16.01 23.85 7.58
CA ALA A 26 16.49 23.78 6.20
C ALA A 26 17.68 22.82 6.01
N GLN A 27 18.58 22.71 6.98
CA GLN A 27 19.72 21.79 6.91
C GLN A 27 19.32 20.33 7.09
N ARG A 28 18.22 20.06 7.80
CA ARG A 28 17.66 18.70 7.98
C ARG A 28 17.00 18.15 6.71
N ARG A 29 16.54 19.04 5.83
CA ARG A 29 15.94 18.67 4.54
C ARG A 29 16.98 18.45 3.45
N ARG A 30 18.23 18.89 3.62
CA ARG A 30 19.28 18.71 2.62
C ARG A 30 19.73 17.25 2.56
N CYS A 31 19.87 16.71 1.35
CA CYS A 31 20.34 15.35 1.15
C CYS A 31 21.74 15.18 1.76
N PRO A 32 21.93 14.25 2.71
CA PRO A 32 23.21 14.03 3.39
C PRO A 32 24.25 13.34 2.49
N CYS A 33 23.82 12.79 1.35
CA CYS A 33 24.71 12.09 0.43
C CYS A 33 25.35 13.04 -0.59
N CYS A 34 24.55 13.89 -1.23
CA CYS A 34 25.08 14.82 -2.24
C CYS A 34 25.28 16.24 -1.71
N HIS A 35 24.61 16.63 -0.61
CA HIS A 35 24.58 18.01 -0.09
C HIS A 35 24.10 19.08 -1.10
N VAL A 36 23.62 18.71 -2.28
CA VAL A 36 23.17 19.64 -3.34
C VAL A 36 21.65 19.87 -3.28
N LYS A 37 20.88 18.78 -3.19
CA LYS A 37 19.41 18.83 -3.30
C LYS A 37 18.75 18.55 -1.95
N ASN A 38 17.51 19.01 -1.78
CA ASN A 38 16.70 18.63 -0.63
C ASN A 38 16.05 17.26 -0.87
N ILE A 39 15.95 16.45 0.18
CA ILE A 39 15.25 15.17 0.22
C ILE A 39 13.77 15.42 -0.05
N VAL A 40 13.18 14.59 -0.90
CA VAL A 40 11.75 14.60 -1.21
C VAL A 40 11.05 13.41 -0.57
N GLU A 41 9.81 13.63 -0.15
CA GLU A 41 8.87 12.60 0.31
C GLU A 41 7.98 12.21 -0.87
N LEU A 42 7.90 10.91 -1.17
CA LEU A 42 7.14 10.37 -2.29
C LEU A 42 6.30 9.17 -1.84
N THR A 43 5.19 8.96 -2.53
CA THR A 43 4.33 7.77 -2.32
C THR A 43 4.59 6.76 -3.43
N ALA A 44 4.89 5.52 -3.05
CA ALA A 44 5.11 4.44 -4.00
C ALA A 44 3.82 4.08 -4.74
N THR A 45 3.93 3.96 -6.06
CA THR A 45 2.83 3.61 -6.96
C THR A 45 2.94 2.18 -7.51
N THR A 46 4.08 1.52 -7.26
CA THR A 46 4.31 0.13 -7.68
C THR A 46 3.30 -0.80 -7.00
N TYR A 47 2.84 -1.82 -7.73
CA TYR A 47 1.77 -2.73 -7.25
C TYR A 47 2.07 -3.30 -5.85
N ALA A 48 3.29 -3.78 -5.63
CA ALA A 48 3.69 -4.40 -4.36
C ALA A 48 3.85 -3.42 -3.18
N ASN A 49 4.00 -2.11 -3.42
CA ASN A 49 4.28 -1.12 -2.37
C ASN A 49 3.32 0.07 -2.43
N ARG A 50 2.16 -0.08 -3.09
CA ARG A 50 1.23 1.01 -3.36
C ARG A 50 0.84 1.70 -2.06
N GLY A 51 0.98 3.03 -2.01
CA GLY A 51 0.63 3.84 -0.85
C GLY A 51 1.71 3.95 0.23
N ARG A 52 2.82 3.20 0.13
CA ARG A 52 3.94 3.33 1.08
C ARG A 52 4.76 4.59 0.82
N ILE A 53 5.13 5.31 1.87
CA ILE A 53 5.93 6.54 1.78
C ILE A 53 7.41 6.20 1.80
N PHE A 54 8.19 6.84 0.92
CA PHE A 54 9.64 6.79 0.92
C PHE A 54 10.26 8.18 0.75
N PHE A 55 11.47 8.34 1.26
CA PHE A 55 12.27 9.55 1.20
C PHE A 55 13.48 9.31 0.31
N THR A 56 13.73 10.19 -0.66
CA THR A 56 14.85 10.03 -1.58
C THR A 56 15.46 11.34 -2.04
N CYS A 57 16.67 11.29 -2.60
CA CYS A 57 17.26 12.42 -3.31
C CYS A 57 16.55 12.61 -4.66
N PRO A 58 16.25 13.85 -5.10
CA PRO A 58 15.72 14.11 -6.45
C PRO A 58 16.62 13.63 -7.59
N ASN A 59 17.93 13.51 -7.36
CA ASN A 59 18.88 13.01 -8.33
C ASN A 59 19.09 11.47 -8.19
N HIS A 60 18.17 10.77 -7.53
CA HIS A 60 18.21 9.32 -7.44
C HIS A 60 17.64 8.73 -8.73
N GLU A 61 18.48 8.02 -9.48
CA GLU A 61 18.03 7.25 -10.64
C GLU A 61 17.87 5.78 -10.26
N LYS A 62 16.89 5.13 -10.91
CA LYS A 62 16.53 3.73 -10.60
C LYS A 62 17.60 2.71 -11.00
N ASP A 63 18.44 3.06 -11.95
CA ASP A 63 19.57 2.26 -12.40
C ASP A 63 20.78 2.36 -11.45
N GLY A 64 20.64 3.10 -10.34
CA GLY A 64 21.71 3.35 -9.39
C GLY A 64 22.71 4.41 -9.86
N SER A 65 22.44 5.06 -11.01
CA SER A 65 23.15 6.27 -11.39
C SER A 65 22.67 7.45 -10.51
N GLY A 66 23.53 8.43 -10.29
CA GLY A 66 23.22 9.57 -9.42
C GLY A 66 23.31 9.27 -7.91
N CYS A 67 22.42 9.87 -7.12
CA CYS A 67 22.51 9.86 -5.66
C CYS A 67 21.72 8.71 -5.05
N ASN A 68 22.39 7.86 -4.27
CA ASN A 68 21.77 6.66 -3.68
C ASN A 68 21.10 6.89 -2.32
N PHE A 69 20.72 8.13 -1.99
CA PHE A 69 19.96 8.39 -0.77
C PHE A 69 18.51 7.94 -0.98
N TRP A 70 18.11 6.87 -0.29
CA TRP A 70 16.76 6.34 -0.35
C TRP A 70 16.41 5.58 0.93
N TYR A 71 15.24 5.84 1.51
CA TYR A 71 14.72 5.15 2.69
C TYR A 71 13.20 5.02 2.64
N TRP A 72 12.65 3.89 3.06
CA TRP A 72 11.26 3.84 3.50
C TRP A 72 11.05 4.75 4.71
N GLU A 73 9.81 5.21 4.95
CA GLU A 73 9.47 6.11 6.06
C GLU A 73 9.99 5.62 7.42
N ASP A 74 9.81 4.33 7.74
CA ASP A 74 10.28 3.72 8.99
C ASP A 74 11.82 3.70 9.09
N GLY A 75 12.50 3.47 7.97
CA GLY A 75 13.96 3.55 7.87
C GLY A 75 14.47 4.99 8.02
N TYR A 76 13.75 5.96 7.46
CA TYR A 76 14.12 7.37 7.52
C TYR A 76 13.98 7.94 8.93
N VAL A 77 12.92 7.58 9.67
CA VAL A 77 12.77 7.97 11.08
C VAL A 77 13.96 7.47 11.91
N LYS A 78 14.33 6.19 11.77
CA LYS A 78 15.51 5.61 12.45
C LYS A 78 16.82 6.30 12.05
N TYR A 79 16.94 6.69 10.78
CA TYR A 79 18.09 7.46 10.30
C TYR A 79 18.17 8.82 11.01
N LEU A 80 17.07 9.55 11.12
CA LEU A 80 17.01 10.85 11.78
C LEU A 80 17.30 10.75 13.29
N GLU A 81 16.77 9.73 13.96
CA GLU A 81 17.07 9.42 15.36
C GLU A 81 18.57 9.20 15.57
N ARG A 82 19.20 8.34 14.76
CA ARG A 82 20.63 8.04 14.84
C ARG A 82 21.50 9.28 14.63
N LYS A 83 21.08 10.20 13.77
CA LYS A 83 21.81 11.44 13.48
C LYS A 83 21.54 12.56 14.49
N GLY A 84 20.66 12.35 15.47
CA GLY A 84 20.29 13.35 16.46
C GLY A 84 19.53 14.53 15.87
N TYR A 85 18.87 14.34 14.71
CA TYR A 85 18.12 15.41 14.05
C TYR A 85 16.70 15.59 14.61
N ILE A 86 16.21 14.64 15.41
CA ILE A 86 14.95 14.76 16.13
C ILE A 86 15.30 15.22 17.55
N ALA A 87 14.98 16.47 17.89
CA ALA A 87 15.00 16.91 19.27
C ALA A 87 13.77 16.31 19.97
N GLU A 88 13.91 15.93 21.24
CA GLU A 88 12.88 15.30 22.08
C GLU A 88 11.50 15.97 22.04
N LYS A 89 11.46 17.28 21.73
CA LYS A 89 10.25 18.10 21.59
C LYS A 89 9.50 17.97 20.25
N GLU A 90 10.17 17.54 19.18
CA GLU A 90 9.52 17.23 17.88
C GLU A 90 9.06 15.78 17.80
N LEU A 91 9.56 14.89 18.66
CA LEU A 91 9.06 13.51 18.75
C LEU A 91 7.60 13.50 19.17
N THR A 92 7.16 14.39 20.06
CA THR A 92 5.75 14.50 20.45
C THR A 92 4.88 14.99 19.30
N ASP A 93 5.34 15.92 18.48
CA ASP A 93 4.59 16.43 17.32
C ASP A 93 4.60 15.46 16.14
N VAL A 94 5.71 14.76 15.86
CA VAL A 94 5.78 13.71 14.82
C VAL A 94 5.03 12.46 15.25
N LYS A 95 5.07 12.09 16.53
CA LYS A 95 4.27 11.00 17.08
C LYS A 95 2.78 11.39 17.13
N GLN A 96 2.43 12.62 17.44
CA GLN A 96 1.06 13.13 17.35
C GLN A 96 0.60 13.26 15.89
N MET A 97 1.47 13.59 14.94
CA MET A 97 1.16 13.66 13.52
C MET A 97 1.10 12.28 12.87
N SER A 98 1.87 11.30 13.33
CA SER A 98 1.78 9.89 12.91
C SER A 98 0.64 9.16 13.61
N VAL A 99 0.25 9.54 14.83
CA VAL A 99 -0.98 9.10 15.50
C VAL A 99 -2.20 9.77 14.87
N ARG A 100 -2.12 11.06 14.50
CA ARG A 100 -3.20 11.76 13.77
C ARG A 100 -3.28 11.29 12.31
N LYS A 101 -2.15 11.01 11.63
CA LYS A 101 -2.13 10.32 10.33
C LYS A 101 -2.55 8.86 10.48
N LYS A 102 -2.27 8.15 11.58
CA LYS A 102 -2.83 6.81 11.84
C LYS A 102 -4.31 6.85 12.20
N ALA A 103 -4.80 7.90 12.84
CA ALA A 103 -6.22 8.10 13.12
C ALA A 103 -6.98 8.57 11.86
N VAL A 104 -6.32 9.28 10.95
CA VAL A 104 -6.85 9.69 9.64
C VAL A 104 -6.68 8.58 8.58
N ASN A 105 -5.65 7.74 8.69
CA ASN A 105 -5.44 6.54 7.87
C ASN A 105 -5.90 5.26 8.59
N ASN A 106 -6.67 5.38 9.67
CA ASN A 106 -7.52 4.29 10.10
C ASN A 106 -8.65 4.26 9.06
N LYS A 107 -8.34 3.59 7.94
CA LYS A 107 -9.28 3.13 6.92
C LYS A 107 -9.78 1.72 7.26
N ASP A 108 -9.79 1.39 8.54
CA ASP A 108 -10.63 0.34 9.10
C ASP A 108 -12.11 0.60 8.78
N GLY A 109 -12.55 1.85 8.64
CA GLY A 109 -13.92 2.16 8.19
C GLY A 109 -14.23 1.86 6.71
N GLU A 110 -13.25 1.95 5.80
CA GLU A 110 -13.49 1.77 4.35
C GLU A 110 -13.38 0.29 3.94
N GLU A 111 -12.43 -0.45 4.51
CA GLU A 111 -12.31 -1.89 4.25
C GLU A 111 -13.47 -2.69 4.84
N ASP A 112 -14.06 -2.27 5.96
CA ASP A 112 -15.18 -2.96 6.59
C ASP A 112 -16.49 -2.77 5.80
N GLU A 113 -16.74 -1.57 5.26
CA GLU A 113 -17.87 -1.32 4.37
C GLU A 113 -17.70 -2.06 3.03
N VAL A 114 -16.49 -2.11 2.47
CA VAL A 114 -16.23 -2.88 1.24
C VAL A 114 -16.38 -4.38 1.47
N LYS A 115 -15.91 -4.93 2.61
CA LYS A 115 -16.12 -6.34 2.97
C LYS A 115 -17.60 -6.65 3.18
N LYS A 116 -18.35 -5.74 3.80
CA LYS A 116 -19.81 -5.85 3.98
C LYS A 116 -20.54 -5.89 2.65
N ILE A 117 -20.19 -4.98 1.73
CA ILE A 117 -20.72 -4.96 0.36
C ILE A 117 -20.35 -6.24 -0.38
N MET A 118 -19.10 -6.70 -0.27
CA MET A 118 -18.62 -7.93 -0.91
C MET A 118 -19.39 -9.16 -0.42
N LEU A 119 -19.64 -9.25 0.89
CA LEU A 119 -20.43 -10.34 1.48
C LEU A 119 -21.89 -10.31 1.02
N SER A 120 -22.52 -9.13 0.96
CA SER A 120 -23.87 -8.98 0.42
C SER A 120 -23.96 -9.39 -1.06
N ILE A 121 -22.98 -9.00 -1.88
CA ILE A 121 -22.93 -9.38 -3.31
C ILE A 121 -22.78 -10.90 -3.47
N VAL A 122 -21.92 -11.54 -2.67
CA VAL A 122 -21.71 -12.99 -2.72
C VAL A 122 -22.97 -13.75 -2.31
N SER A 123 -23.68 -13.29 -1.28
CA SER A 123 -24.94 -13.91 -0.84
C SER A 123 -26.01 -13.84 -1.93
N ILE A 124 -26.20 -12.66 -2.53
CA ILE A 124 -27.17 -12.45 -3.62
C ILE A 124 -26.79 -13.29 -4.85
N GLY A 125 -25.50 -13.35 -5.19
CA GLY A 125 -25.02 -14.16 -6.31
C GLY A 125 -25.31 -15.65 -6.16
N LEU A 126 -25.23 -16.19 -4.95
CA LEU A 126 -25.55 -17.59 -4.67
C LEU A 126 -27.04 -17.90 -4.89
N GLU A 127 -27.93 -17.02 -4.42
CA GLU A 127 -29.38 -17.16 -4.61
C GLU A 127 -29.75 -17.12 -6.10
N ILE A 128 -29.17 -16.20 -6.88
CA ILE A 128 -29.39 -16.11 -8.33
C ILE A 128 -28.95 -17.41 -9.02
N VAL A 129 -27.81 -17.97 -8.64
CA VAL A 129 -27.32 -19.24 -9.21
C VAL A 129 -28.25 -20.42 -8.87
N GLN A 130 -28.80 -20.44 -7.65
CA GLN A 130 -29.76 -21.46 -7.24
C GLN A 130 -31.08 -21.34 -8.02
N ILE A 131 -31.60 -20.13 -8.20
CA ILE A 131 -32.81 -19.86 -8.99
C ILE A 131 -32.59 -20.24 -10.45
N LEU A 132 -31.44 -19.90 -11.04
CA LEU A 132 -31.10 -20.24 -12.42
C LEU A 132 -31.05 -21.76 -12.65
N LYS A 133 -30.45 -22.51 -11.72
CA LYS A 133 -30.45 -23.98 -11.76
C LYS A 133 -31.86 -24.54 -11.63
N GLY A 134 -32.68 -24.00 -10.72
CA GLY A 134 -34.07 -24.40 -10.55
C GLY A 134 -34.89 -24.18 -11.82
N MET A 135 -34.72 -23.02 -12.47
CA MET A 135 -35.40 -22.69 -13.72
C MET A 135 -35.00 -23.62 -14.86
N LEU A 136 -33.70 -23.97 -14.98
CA LEU A 136 -33.22 -24.94 -15.97
C LEU A 136 -33.83 -26.33 -15.76
N VAL A 137 -33.85 -26.83 -14.52
CA VAL A 137 -34.46 -28.14 -14.20
C VAL A 137 -35.95 -28.11 -14.49
N GLY A 138 -36.66 -27.04 -14.09
CA GLY A 138 -38.09 -26.88 -14.38
C GLY A 138 -38.37 -26.89 -15.88
N PHE A 139 -37.57 -26.18 -16.67
CA PHE A 139 -37.69 -26.18 -18.13
C PHE A 139 -37.51 -27.58 -18.73
N ILE A 140 -36.50 -28.34 -18.28
CA ILE A 140 -36.27 -29.72 -18.72
C ILE A 140 -37.48 -30.61 -18.40
N LEU A 141 -38.05 -30.51 -17.20
CA LEU A 141 -39.22 -31.29 -16.80
C LEU A 141 -40.45 -30.98 -17.67
N VAL A 142 -40.67 -29.71 -18.01
CA VAL A 142 -41.76 -29.29 -18.91
C VAL A 142 -41.56 -29.87 -20.30
N VAL A 143 -40.35 -29.79 -20.85
CA VAL A 143 -40.04 -30.36 -22.17
C VAL A 143 -40.26 -31.87 -22.17
N LEU A 144 -39.79 -32.58 -21.14
CA LEU A 144 -40.02 -34.02 -21.01
C LEU A 144 -41.51 -34.36 -20.92
N ALA A 145 -42.30 -33.61 -20.14
CA ALA A 145 -43.74 -33.82 -20.05
C ALA A 145 -44.43 -33.64 -21.42
N LEU A 146 -44.07 -32.59 -22.17
CA LEU A 146 -44.60 -32.36 -23.52
C LEU A 146 -44.22 -33.49 -24.48
N VAL A 147 -42.97 -33.97 -24.45
CA VAL A 147 -42.53 -35.11 -25.26
C VAL A 147 -43.33 -36.37 -24.91
N CYS A 148 -43.52 -36.66 -23.62
CA CYS A 148 -44.33 -37.81 -23.17
C CYS A 148 -45.78 -37.71 -23.65
N LEU A 149 -46.39 -36.52 -23.60
CA LEU A 149 -47.76 -36.30 -24.12
C LEU A 149 -47.84 -36.55 -25.62
N VAL A 150 -46.87 -36.06 -26.39
CA VAL A 150 -46.78 -36.32 -27.82
C VAL A 150 -46.65 -37.82 -28.06
N LEU A 151 -45.69 -38.50 -27.45
CA LEU A 151 -45.52 -39.95 -27.62
C LEU A 151 -46.78 -40.74 -27.26
N ALA A 152 -47.49 -40.38 -26.20
CA ALA A 152 -48.74 -41.03 -25.82
C ALA A 152 -49.86 -40.86 -26.86
N VAL A 153 -49.91 -39.71 -27.54
CA VAL A 153 -50.85 -39.47 -28.64
C VAL A 153 -50.44 -40.25 -29.89
N TRP A 154 -49.16 -40.35 -30.19
CA TRP A 154 -48.66 -41.07 -31.37
C TRP A 154 -48.72 -42.60 -31.24
N LEU A 155 -48.64 -43.13 -30.02
CA LEU A 155 -48.71 -44.57 -29.72
C LEU A 155 -50.14 -45.08 -29.53
N LYS A 156 -51.14 -44.20 -29.60
CA LYS A 156 -52.55 -44.52 -29.42
C LYS A 156 -53.28 -44.62 -30.75
#